data_AF-A0A2G9RLS3-F1
#
_entry.id   AF-A0A2G9RLS3-F1
#
_cell.length_a   1.000
_cell.length_b   1.000
_cell.length_c   1.000
_cell.angle_alpha   90.00
_cell.angle_beta   90.00
_cell.angle_gamma   90.00
#
_symmetry.space_group_name_H-M   'P 1'
#
loop_
_entity.id
_entity.type
_entity.pdbx_description
1 polymer ?
#
loop_
_entity_poly.entity_id
_entity_poly.type
_entity_poly.pdbx_seq_one_letter_code
_entity_poly.pdbx_strand_id
1 'polypeptide(L)'
;MLRLTLADLVFPWFVFIMGTSIHLSLNAMLRKGNSRWKLFWKVLWRSIQLFLIGLFVINENYCRGPLAWSDLRIMGVLQRISLTYLVVSVLELLFTKPLPDALPQNRTCFLFQDVVLFWPQWLIILALEAAWLCLTFLLPVPECPLGYLGPGGIGDMGKYPNCTGGAAGYIDRLVLGENHIYQHPSSNVIYKTTVPYDPEGILGTLNSIVIAFLGLQAGKVLLFYKNQHKQIMVRFFTWSVVMGVISAILTKCSTNEGFIPVNKNLWSISYVTTLSCFAFFLLMIIYFLVDVKQYWKGGPFFYPGMNSILVYVGHEVFENYFPFKWEMQDSQSHAQHLTQNLLATSIWVLIAYILYKKRIFWKI
;
A
#
# COMPACT_ATOMS: atom_id res chain seq x y z
N MET A 1 -10.46 -18.73 5.44
CA MET A 1 -10.07 -17.30 5.40
C MET A 1 -8.58 -17.20 5.76
N LEU A 2 -7.78 -16.42 5.03
CA LEU A 2 -6.32 -16.34 5.25
C LEU A 2 -6.02 -15.58 6.55
N ARG A 3 -5.26 -16.21 7.46
CA ARG A 3 -4.68 -15.54 8.63
C ARG A 3 -3.76 -14.40 8.16
N LEU A 4 -3.86 -13.23 8.79
CA LEU A 4 -2.90 -12.14 8.59
C LEU A 4 -1.51 -12.59 9.01
N THR A 5 -0.56 -12.57 8.09
CA THR A 5 0.86 -12.81 8.36
C THR A 5 1.61 -11.49 8.41
N LEU A 6 2.83 -11.49 8.98
CA LEU A 6 3.68 -10.30 8.99
C LEU A 6 4.00 -9.81 7.56
N ALA A 7 4.12 -10.72 6.59
CA ALA A 7 4.36 -10.37 5.20
C ALA A 7 3.23 -9.54 4.58
N ASP A 8 1.98 -9.80 5.01
CA ASP A 8 0.81 -9.08 4.51
C ASP A 8 0.79 -7.60 4.94
N LEU A 9 1.53 -7.24 5.99
CA LEU A 9 1.63 -5.86 6.51
C LEU A 9 2.55 -4.98 5.67
N VAL A 10 3.54 -5.58 4.99
CA VAL A 10 4.67 -4.85 4.39
C VAL A 10 4.21 -3.93 3.27
N PHE A 11 3.42 -4.46 2.33
CA PHE A 11 2.98 -3.68 1.16
C PHE A 11 2.10 -2.48 1.56
N PRO A 12 1.06 -2.64 2.42
CA PRO A 12 0.26 -1.51 2.88
C PRO A 12 1.06 -0.50 3.73
N TRP A 13 2.01 -0.94 4.55
CA TRP A 13 2.90 -0.02 5.28
C TRP A 13 3.84 0.74 4.35
N PHE A 14 4.28 0.13 3.24
CA PHE A 14 5.02 0.83 2.20
C PHE A 14 4.17 1.94 1.57
N VAL A 15 2.90 1.66 1.25
CA VAL A 15 1.97 2.66 0.71
C VAL A 15 1.70 3.79 1.73
N PHE A 16 1.58 3.44 3.01
CA PHE A 16 1.45 4.41 4.10
C PHE A 16 2.67 5.34 4.19
N ILE A 17 3.90 4.81 4.29
CA ILE A 17 5.09 5.65 4.42
C ILE A 17 5.41 6.44 3.13
N MET A 18 5.01 5.91 1.97
CA MET A 18 5.01 6.68 0.72
C MET A 18 4.13 7.92 0.85
N GLY A 19 2.91 7.79 1.41
CA GLY A 19 2.03 8.89 1.76
C GLY A 19 2.71 9.96 2.62
N THR A 20 3.36 9.54 3.71
CA THR A 20 4.14 10.44 4.59
C THR A 20 5.19 11.21 3.80
N SER A 21 5.91 10.52 2.92
CA SER A 21 6.99 11.08 2.09
C SER A 21 6.48 12.08 1.04
N ILE A 22 5.27 11.88 0.50
CA ILE A 22 4.62 12.81 -0.44
C ILE A 22 4.50 14.19 0.21
N HIS A 23 3.91 14.28 1.41
CA HIS A 23 3.74 15.56 2.09
C HIS A 23 5.08 16.25 2.36
N LEU A 24 6.04 15.52 2.94
CA LEU A 24 7.35 16.05 3.28
C LEU A 24 8.10 16.59 2.05
N SER A 25 8.10 15.84 0.96
CA SER A 25 8.82 16.19 -0.27
C SER A 25 8.16 17.34 -1.04
N LEU A 26 6.83 17.31 -1.21
CA LEU A 26 6.10 18.37 -1.91
C LEU A 26 6.14 19.69 -1.14
N ASN A 27 5.94 19.66 0.19
CA ASN A 27 6.02 20.86 1.02
C ASN A 27 7.41 21.50 0.93
N ALA A 28 8.48 20.68 1.02
CA ALA A 28 9.85 21.16 0.87
C ALA A 28 10.12 21.79 -0.51
N MET A 29 9.55 21.25 -1.59
CA MET A 29 9.70 21.82 -2.93
C MET A 29 8.87 23.10 -3.13
N LEU A 30 7.67 23.17 -2.57
CA LEU A 30 6.83 24.38 -2.61
C LEU A 30 7.47 25.53 -1.83
N ARG A 31 8.07 25.26 -0.65
CA ARG A 31 8.82 26.24 0.13
C ARG A 31 10.04 26.80 -0.61
N LYS A 32 10.66 26.01 -1.49
CA LYS A 32 11.75 26.44 -2.37
C LYS A 32 11.28 27.33 -3.54
N GLY A 33 9.99 27.61 -3.65
CA GLY A 33 9.42 28.46 -4.70
C GLY A 33 9.14 27.74 -6.02
N ASN A 34 9.17 26.39 -6.06
CA ASN A 34 8.83 25.66 -7.28
C ASN A 34 7.34 25.85 -7.61
N SER A 35 7.04 26.12 -8.89
CA SER A 35 5.65 26.23 -9.34
C SER A 35 4.92 24.89 -9.22
N ARG A 36 3.64 24.94 -8.83
CA ARG A 36 2.77 23.75 -8.72
C ARG A 36 2.71 22.97 -10.04
N TRP A 37 2.69 23.69 -11.17
CA TRP A 37 2.67 23.09 -12.50
C TRP A 37 3.93 22.26 -12.80
N LYS A 38 5.12 22.79 -12.45
CA LYS A 38 6.38 22.06 -12.59
C LYS A 38 6.40 20.81 -11.72
N LEU A 39 5.85 20.88 -10.51
CA LEU A 39 5.75 19.74 -9.61
C LEU A 39 4.75 18.69 -10.11
N PHE A 40 3.62 19.12 -10.67
CA PHE A 40 2.63 18.23 -11.28
C PHE A 40 3.26 17.38 -12.39
N TRP A 41 3.95 18.00 -13.35
CA TRP A 41 4.64 17.27 -14.41
C TRP A 41 5.70 16.30 -13.90
N LYS A 42 6.43 16.69 -12.85
CA LYS A 42 7.40 15.81 -12.20
C LYS A 42 6.74 14.59 -11.56
N VAL A 43 5.61 14.79 -10.87
CA VAL A 43 4.82 13.70 -10.26
C VAL A 43 4.27 12.78 -11.34
N LEU A 44 3.70 13.35 -12.41
CA LEU A 44 3.12 12.59 -13.51
C LEU A 44 4.18 11.73 -14.21
N TRP A 45 5.33 12.30 -14.54
CA TRP A 45 6.43 11.58 -15.18
C TRP A 45 6.94 10.42 -14.32
N ARG A 46 7.17 10.67 -13.03
CA ARG A 46 7.57 9.62 -12.08
C ARG A 46 6.54 8.50 -11.99
N SER A 47 5.25 8.83 -12.01
CA SER A 47 4.16 7.85 -11.98
C SER A 47 4.17 6.99 -13.25
N ILE A 48 4.32 7.61 -14.43
CA ILE A 48 4.42 6.90 -15.72
C ILE A 48 5.62 5.93 -15.70
N GLN A 49 6.80 6.38 -15.29
CA GLN A 49 7.99 5.53 -15.23
C GLN A 49 7.80 4.34 -14.29
N LEU A 50 7.23 4.56 -13.10
CA LEU A 50 6.96 3.49 -12.14
C LEU A 50 5.93 2.48 -12.68
N PHE A 51 4.92 2.97 -13.39
CA PHE A 51 3.91 2.13 -14.03
C PHE A 51 4.52 1.26 -15.13
N LEU A 52 5.34 1.85 -16.01
CA LEU A 52 6.01 1.14 -17.09
C LEU A 52 6.97 0.08 -16.57
N ILE A 53 7.80 0.42 -15.58
CA ILE A 53 8.69 -0.55 -14.93
C ILE A 53 7.87 -1.70 -14.33
N GLY A 54 6.75 -1.39 -13.68
CA GLY A 54 5.82 -2.40 -13.18
C GLY A 54 5.29 -3.33 -14.27
N LEU A 55 4.93 -2.80 -15.45
CA LEU A 55 4.42 -3.62 -16.55
C LEU A 55 5.47 -4.58 -17.09
N PHE A 56 6.74 -4.17 -17.12
CA PHE A 56 7.84 -5.04 -17.54
C PHE A 56 8.10 -6.15 -16.51
N VAL A 57 8.14 -5.81 -15.23
CA VAL A 57 8.44 -6.77 -14.14
C VAL A 57 7.32 -7.80 -13.95
N ILE A 58 6.05 -7.38 -14.05
CA ILE A 58 4.94 -8.29 -13.78
C ILE A 58 4.67 -9.31 -14.90
N ASN A 59 5.09 -8.99 -16.12
CA ASN A 59 4.89 -9.82 -17.31
C ASN A 59 6.17 -10.58 -17.68
N GLU A 60 6.98 -10.91 -16.68
CA GLU A 60 8.20 -11.68 -16.86
C GLU A 60 7.88 -13.08 -17.40
N ASN A 61 8.23 -13.30 -18.67
CA ASN A 61 7.93 -14.53 -19.40
C ASN A 61 9.20 -15.35 -19.68
N TYR A 62 10.14 -15.38 -18.72
CA TYR A 62 11.50 -15.92 -18.91
C TYR A 62 11.56 -17.34 -19.49
N CYS A 63 10.53 -18.18 -19.27
CA CYS A 63 10.56 -19.59 -19.64
C CYS A 63 9.34 -20.09 -20.45
N ARG A 64 8.38 -19.23 -20.82
CA ARG A 64 7.09 -19.67 -21.45
C ARG A 64 6.91 -19.24 -22.91
N GLY A 65 7.93 -18.66 -23.55
CA GLY A 65 7.88 -18.23 -24.95
C GLY A 65 7.48 -16.76 -25.13
N PRO A 66 7.23 -16.32 -26.38
CA PRO A 66 6.92 -14.91 -26.67
C PRO A 66 5.65 -14.47 -25.94
N LEU A 67 5.72 -13.31 -25.28
CA LEU A 67 4.58 -12.71 -24.59
C LEU A 67 3.51 -12.35 -25.64
N ALA A 68 2.36 -13.03 -25.58
CA ALA A 68 1.21 -12.64 -26.39
C ALA A 68 0.65 -11.34 -25.81
N TRP A 69 0.51 -10.31 -26.65
CA TRP A 69 -0.08 -9.03 -26.25
C TRP A 69 -1.51 -9.18 -25.71
N SER A 70 -2.19 -10.28 -26.03
CA SER A 70 -3.54 -10.61 -25.56
C SER A 70 -3.62 -10.97 -24.09
N ASP A 71 -2.52 -11.44 -23.48
CA ASP A 71 -2.54 -12.07 -22.14
C ASP A 71 -1.72 -11.26 -21.13
N LEU A 72 -1.46 -9.99 -21.46
CA LEU A 72 -0.63 -9.11 -20.66
C LEU A 72 -1.37 -8.68 -19.39
N ARG A 73 -0.81 -8.98 -18.22
CA ARG A 73 -1.34 -8.51 -16.94
C ARG A 73 -1.08 -7.03 -16.77
N ILE A 74 -2.15 -6.24 -16.65
CA ILE A 74 -2.06 -4.77 -16.58
C ILE A 74 -1.83 -4.29 -15.15
N MET A 75 -2.60 -4.83 -14.19
CA MET A 75 -2.57 -4.40 -12.79
C MET A 75 -1.60 -5.24 -11.94
N GLY A 76 -0.91 -4.56 -11.05
CA GLY A 76 0.15 -5.11 -10.22
C GLY A 76 0.54 -4.20 -9.08
N VAL A 77 1.48 -4.66 -8.25
CA VAL A 77 1.93 -3.95 -7.06
C VAL A 77 2.49 -2.57 -7.41
N LEU A 78 3.40 -2.49 -8.39
CA LEU A 78 4.01 -1.22 -8.81
C LEU A 78 3.02 -0.28 -9.51
N GLN A 79 2.09 -0.81 -10.29
CA GLN A 79 1.04 -0.05 -10.97
C GLN A 79 0.08 0.56 -9.95
N ARG A 80 -0.35 -0.22 -8.95
CA ARG A 80 -1.17 0.26 -7.84
C ARG A 80 -0.44 1.34 -7.04
N ILE A 81 0.85 1.14 -6.72
CA ILE A 81 1.68 2.17 -6.05
C ILE A 81 1.74 3.43 -6.91
N SER A 82 1.94 3.31 -8.23
CA SER A 82 2.01 4.44 -9.15
C SER A 82 0.71 5.25 -9.20
N LEU A 83 -0.43 4.58 -9.39
CA LEU A 83 -1.74 5.23 -9.42
C LEU A 83 -2.07 5.89 -8.08
N THR A 84 -1.80 5.19 -6.98
CA THR A 84 -1.97 5.72 -5.62
C THR A 84 -1.10 6.96 -5.38
N TYR A 85 0.18 6.89 -5.74
CA TYR A 85 1.12 8.00 -5.64
C TYR A 85 0.66 9.21 -6.45
N LEU A 86 0.20 8.99 -7.68
CA LEU A 86 -0.29 10.04 -8.57
C LEU A 86 -1.50 10.75 -7.94
N VAL A 87 -2.54 10.01 -7.56
CA VAL A 87 -3.77 10.60 -7.01
C VAL A 87 -3.49 11.37 -5.73
N VAL A 88 -2.77 10.77 -4.78
CA VAL A 88 -2.47 11.41 -3.49
C VAL A 88 -1.56 12.62 -3.66
N SER A 89 -0.56 12.55 -4.55
CA SER A 89 0.33 13.69 -4.83
C SER A 89 -0.38 14.84 -5.53
N VAL A 90 -1.29 14.56 -6.46
CA VAL A 90 -2.11 15.59 -7.13
C VAL A 90 -3.07 16.23 -6.13
N LEU A 91 -3.76 15.43 -5.31
CA LEU A 91 -4.62 15.92 -4.24
C LEU A 91 -3.84 16.84 -3.28
N GLU A 92 -2.62 16.45 -2.92
CA GLU A 92 -1.74 17.26 -2.09
C GLU A 92 -1.34 18.58 -2.78
N LEU A 93 -0.91 18.54 -4.05
CA LEU A 93 -0.52 19.74 -4.80
C LEU A 93 -1.65 20.75 -4.96
N LEU A 94 -2.89 20.29 -5.11
CA LEU A 94 -4.06 21.15 -5.28
C LEU A 94 -4.40 21.92 -4.01
N PHE A 95 -4.41 21.24 -2.87
CA PHE A 95 -4.94 21.79 -1.61
C PHE A 95 -3.85 22.29 -0.66
N THR A 96 -2.59 21.93 -0.85
CA THR A 96 -1.53 22.32 0.07
C THR A 96 -1.17 23.79 -0.05
N LYS A 97 -1.36 24.48 1.07
CA LYS A 97 -0.87 25.82 1.32
C LYS A 97 0.51 25.72 1.99
N PRO A 98 1.49 26.54 1.60
CA PRO A 98 2.77 26.60 2.31
C PRO A 98 2.48 26.93 3.77
N LEU A 99 2.84 26.02 4.69
CA LEU A 99 2.64 26.26 6.11
C LEU A 99 3.65 27.33 6.56
N PRO A 100 3.22 28.47 7.15
CA PRO A 100 4.14 29.46 7.68
C PRO A 100 4.99 28.87 8.82
N ASP A 101 6.23 29.35 8.99
CA ASP A 101 7.18 28.82 9.97
C ASP A 101 6.78 29.04 11.44
N ALA A 102 5.82 29.95 11.69
CA ALA A 102 5.21 30.18 12.98
C ALA A 102 3.68 30.15 12.84
N LEU A 103 3.05 29.15 13.45
CA LEU A 103 1.60 29.13 13.64
C LEU A 103 1.23 30.07 14.80
N PRO A 104 0.21 30.94 14.66
CA PRO A 104 -0.22 31.80 15.76
C PRO A 104 -0.70 30.96 16.95
N GLN A 105 -0.08 31.23 18.10
CA GLN A 105 -0.22 30.51 19.36
C GLN A 105 -1.54 30.81 20.09
N ASN A 106 -2.68 30.83 19.39
CA ASN A 106 -3.96 31.20 20.02
C ASN A 106 -4.75 29.96 20.47
N ARG A 107 -4.92 29.83 21.80
CA ARG A 107 -5.03 28.61 22.62
C ARG A 107 -6.35 27.81 22.61
N THR A 108 -7.32 28.08 21.73
CA THR A 108 -8.66 27.48 21.87
C THR A 108 -9.08 26.62 20.68
N CYS A 109 -9.20 25.30 20.94
CA CYS A 109 -9.62 24.19 20.07
C CYS A 109 -8.52 23.50 19.22
N PHE A 110 -7.44 23.06 19.88
CA PHE A 110 -6.24 22.43 19.27
C PHE A 110 -6.40 20.97 18.81
N LEU A 111 -7.49 20.27 19.13
CA LEU A 111 -7.53 18.81 18.93
C LEU A 111 -7.77 18.39 17.48
N PHE A 112 -8.17 19.25 16.55
CA PHE A 112 -8.40 18.83 15.14
C PHE A 112 -7.86 19.81 14.11
N GLN A 113 -6.99 20.75 14.49
CA GLN A 113 -6.53 21.79 13.59
C GLN A 113 -5.79 21.25 12.36
N ASP A 114 -5.05 20.14 12.52
CA ASP A 114 -4.38 19.41 11.44
C ASP A 114 -5.34 18.62 10.53
N VAL A 115 -6.58 18.42 10.92
CA VAL A 115 -7.62 17.79 10.09
C VAL A 115 -8.48 18.87 9.44
N VAL A 116 -8.91 19.85 10.23
CA VAL A 116 -9.73 20.99 9.79
C VAL A 116 -9.01 21.83 8.73
N LEU A 117 -7.70 22.05 8.85
CA LEU A 117 -6.95 22.80 7.83
C LEU A 117 -6.97 22.12 6.45
N PHE A 118 -7.08 20.79 6.42
CA PHE A 118 -7.07 19.98 5.20
C PHE A 118 -8.42 19.28 4.95
N TRP A 119 -9.52 19.84 5.47
CA TRP A 119 -10.86 19.30 5.34
C TRP A 119 -11.30 18.98 3.89
N PRO A 120 -10.91 19.75 2.84
CA PRO A 120 -11.34 19.42 1.47
C PRO A 120 -10.76 18.10 0.98
N GLN A 121 -9.52 17.78 1.39
CA GLN A 121 -8.90 16.50 1.03
C GLN A 121 -9.61 15.34 1.74
N TRP A 122 -9.98 15.52 3.00
CA TRP A 122 -10.77 14.53 3.75
C TRP A 122 -12.13 14.28 3.09
N LEU A 123 -12.83 15.33 2.63
CA LEU A 123 -14.10 15.18 1.91
C LEU A 123 -13.93 14.32 0.65
N ILE A 124 -12.89 14.58 -0.15
CA ILE A 124 -12.61 13.80 -1.38
C ILE A 124 -12.33 12.34 -1.03
N ILE A 125 -11.51 12.07 -0.01
CA ILE A 125 -11.18 10.71 0.41
C ILE A 125 -12.41 9.98 0.94
N LEU A 126 -13.25 10.64 1.74
CA LEU A 126 -14.51 10.09 2.22
C LEU A 126 -15.49 9.82 1.07
N ALA A 127 -15.51 10.67 0.04
CA ALA A 127 -16.32 10.44 -1.16
C ALA A 127 -15.83 9.23 -1.97
N LEU A 128 -14.51 9.04 -2.09
CA LEU A 128 -13.93 7.86 -2.73
C LEU A 128 -14.25 6.58 -1.94
N GLU A 129 -14.17 6.63 -0.61
CA GLU A 129 -14.54 5.50 0.26
C GLU A 129 -16.04 5.20 0.17
N ALA A 130 -16.89 6.23 0.15
CA ALA A 130 -18.33 6.06 -0.04
C ALA A 130 -18.63 5.42 -1.41
N ALA A 131 -17.93 5.84 -2.48
CA ALA A 131 -18.04 5.23 -3.79
C ALA A 131 -17.60 3.75 -3.77
N TRP A 132 -16.50 3.43 -3.07
CA TRP A 132 -16.05 2.04 -2.89
C TRP A 132 -17.10 1.18 -2.16
N LEU A 133 -17.69 1.69 -1.07
CA LEU A 133 -18.76 1.01 -0.34
C LEU A 133 -20.00 0.81 -1.21
N CYS A 134 -20.43 1.84 -1.95
CA CYS A 134 -21.55 1.74 -2.88
C CYS A 134 -21.30 0.68 -3.96
N LEU A 135 -20.13 0.69 -4.60
CA LEU A 135 -19.78 -0.31 -5.62
C LEU A 135 -19.68 -1.72 -5.04
N THR A 136 -19.14 -1.87 -3.83
CA THR A 136 -18.95 -3.17 -3.21
C THR A 136 -20.27 -3.81 -2.76
N PHE A 137 -21.18 -3.02 -2.18
CA PHE A 137 -22.41 -3.53 -1.57
C PHE A 137 -23.69 -3.38 -2.40
N LEU A 138 -23.75 -2.40 -3.32
CA LEU A 138 -24.97 -2.09 -4.08
C LEU A 138 -24.91 -2.55 -5.54
N LEU A 139 -23.72 -2.88 -6.08
CA LEU A 139 -23.60 -3.33 -7.46
C LEU A 139 -24.17 -4.77 -7.61
N PRO A 140 -25.20 -4.98 -8.44
CA PRO A 140 -25.70 -6.33 -8.71
C PRO A 140 -24.72 -7.06 -9.62
N VAL A 141 -24.12 -8.14 -9.11
CA VAL A 141 -23.26 -9.03 -9.90
C VAL A 141 -24.08 -10.27 -10.29
N PRO A 142 -24.06 -10.71 -11.56
CA PRO A 142 -24.78 -11.90 -11.99
C PRO A 142 -24.42 -13.13 -11.14
N GLU A 143 -25.42 -13.92 -10.75
CA GLU A 143 -25.26 -15.18 -9.98
C GLU A 143 -24.70 -15.02 -8.55
N CYS A 144 -24.49 -13.79 -8.07
CA CYS A 144 -23.90 -13.51 -6.76
C CYS A 144 -24.86 -12.74 -5.85
N PRO A 145 -24.82 -12.99 -4.54
CA PRO A 145 -25.58 -12.18 -3.59
C PRO A 145 -25.00 -10.75 -3.54
N LEU A 146 -25.88 -9.78 -3.28
CA LEU A 146 -25.47 -8.38 -3.09
C LEU A 146 -24.47 -8.29 -1.93
N GLY A 147 -23.36 -7.57 -2.16
CA GLY A 147 -22.31 -7.42 -1.15
C GLY A 147 -21.44 -8.65 -0.90
N TYR A 148 -21.34 -9.58 -1.87
CA TYR A 148 -20.47 -10.75 -1.73
C TYR A 148 -18.99 -10.36 -1.60
N LEU A 149 -18.36 -10.72 -0.47
CA LEU A 149 -16.94 -10.49 -0.18
C LEU A 149 -16.11 -11.79 -0.14
N GLY A 150 -16.75 -12.91 -0.47
CA GLY A 150 -16.16 -14.24 -0.34
C GLY A 150 -15.23 -14.63 -1.49
N PRO A 151 -14.52 -15.75 -1.34
CA PRO A 151 -13.57 -16.23 -2.34
C PRO A 151 -14.24 -16.91 -3.54
N GLY A 152 -15.53 -17.26 -3.49
CA GLY A 152 -16.17 -18.12 -4.49
C GLY A 152 -15.67 -19.57 -4.45
N GLY A 153 -15.87 -20.31 -5.55
CA GLY A 153 -15.45 -21.71 -5.67
C GLY A 153 -16.14 -22.62 -4.66
N ILE A 154 -15.38 -23.46 -3.94
CA ILE A 154 -15.90 -24.28 -2.83
C ILE A 154 -16.14 -23.48 -1.53
N GLY A 155 -15.86 -22.17 -1.54
CA GLY A 155 -16.25 -21.25 -0.48
C GLY A 155 -17.76 -21.25 -0.25
N ASP A 156 -18.19 -20.96 0.98
CA ASP A 156 -19.61 -20.95 1.37
C ASP A 156 -20.36 -22.24 1.01
N MET A 157 -19.69 -23.39 1.18
CA MET A 157 -20.18 -24.73 0.82
C MET A 157 -20.48 -24.88 -0.68
N GLY A 158 -19.80 -24.13 -1.55
CA GLY A 158 -19.96 -24.22 -3.00
C GLY A 158 -21.20 -23.51 -3.55
N LYS A 159 -21.86 -22.66 -2.76
CA LYS A 159 -23.10 -21.97 -3.18
C LYS A 159 -22.88 -20.96 -4.30
N TYR A 160 -21.70 -20.34 -4.36
CA TYR A 160 -21.39 -19.22 -5.27
C TYR A 160 -20.07 -19.44 -6.01
N PRO A 161 -19.97 -20.46 -6.87
CA PRO A 161 -18.70 -20.88 -7.47
C PRO A 161 -18.07 -19.80 -8.37
N ASN A 162 -18.89 -19.04 -9.10
CA ASN A 162 -18.45 -18.04 -10.07
C ASN A 162 -18.25 -16.62 -9.48
N CYS A 163 -18.41 -16.47 -8.16
CA CYS A 163 -18.44 -15.16 -7.51
C CYS A 163 -17.07 -14.71 -6.95
N THR A 164 -15.96 -15.23 -7.49
CA THR A 164 -14.61 -14.91 -7.02
C THR A 164 -14.37 -13.40 -7.01
N GLY A 165 -14.19 -12.85 -5.80
CA GLY A 165 -13.93 -11.43 -5.58
C GLY A 165 -15.13 -10.50 -5.73
N GLY A 166 -16.36 -11.04 -5.88
CA GLY A 166 -17.60 -10.29 -5.93
C GLY A 166 -17.57 -9.12 -6.93
N ALA A 167 -18.02 -7.95 -6.47
CA ALA A 167 -18.05 -6.72 -7.27
C ALA A 167 -16.66 -6.29 -7.77
N ALA A 168 -15.60 -6.46 -6.96
CA ALA A 168 -14.25 -6.09 -7.34
C ALA A 168 -13.78 -6.89 -8.56
N GLY A 169 -13.87 -8.22 -8.48
CA GLY A 169 -13.48 -9.11 -9.57
C GLY A 169 -14.33 -8.88 -10.83
N TYR A 170 -15.62 -8.59 -10.66
CA TYR A 170 -16.52 -8.28 -11.78
C TYR A 170 -16.11 -6.99 -12.50
N ILE A 171 -15.84 -5.91 -11.77
CA ILE A 171 -15.37 -4.64 -12.35
C ILE A 171 -14.02 -4.82 -13.06
N ASP A 172 -13.08 -5.54 -12.44
CA ASP A 172 -11.76 -5.75 -13.04
C ASP A 172 -11.86 -6.51 -14.36
N ARG A 173 -12.68 -7.57 -14.44
CA ARG A 173 -12.94 -8.31 -15.68
C ARG A 173 -13.61 -7.44 -16.76
N LEU A 174 -14.54 -6.57 -16.36
CA LEU A 174 -15.25 -5.69 -17.29
C LEU A 174 -14.35 -4.58 -17.86
N VAL A 175 -13.50 -3.99 -17.03
CA VAL A 175 -12.69 -2.81 -17.40
C VAL A 175 -11.34 -3.20 -18.00
N LEU A 176 -10.66 -4.18 -17.41
CA LEU A 176 -9.33 -4.61 -17.87
C LEU A 176 -9.44 -5.71 -18.92
N GLY A 177 -10.50 -6.51 -18.89
CA GLY A 177 -10.65 -7.71 -19.71
C GLY A 177 -10.13 -8.96 -19.00
N GLU A 178 -10.73 -10.12 -19.29
CA GLU A 178 -10.43 -11.38 -18.60
C GLU A 178 -8.99 -11.87 -18.82
N ASN A 179 -8.40 -11.61 -19.99
CA ASN A 179 -7.04 -12.04 -20.30
C ASN A 179 -5.97 -11.13 -19.67
N HIS A 180 -6.35 -9.93 -19.22
CA HIS A 180 -5.43 -8.90 -18.74
C HIS A 180 -5.36 -8.81 -17.20
N ILE A 181 -6.02 -9.74 -16.51
CA ILE A 181 -6.02 -9.87 -15.06
C ILE A 181 -5.27 -11.12 -14.61
N TYR A 182 -5.00 -11.22 -13.32
CA TYR A 182 -4.26 -12.35 -12.77
C TYR A 182 -5.03 -13.69 -12.87
N GLN A 183 -4.43 -14.64 -13.58
CA GLN A 183 -5.03 -15.96 -13.89
C GLN A 183 -4.86 -17.00 -12.78
N HIS A 184 -3.89 -16.81 -11.88
CA HIS A 184 -3.53 -17.80 -10.86
C HIS A 184 -3.67 -17.26 -9.43
N PRO A 185 -4.83 -16.70 -9.04
CA PRO A 185 -5.01 -16.18 -7.70
C PRO A 185 -4.89 -17.30 -6.66
N SER A 186 -4.47 -16.97 -5.43
CA SER A 186 -4.37 -17.95 -4.35
C SER A 186 -5.72 -18.63 -4.03
N SER A 187 -6.84 -17.99 -4.41
CA SER A 187 -8.18 -18.58 -4.31
C SER A 187 -8.37 -19.80 -5.23
N ASN A 188 -7.66 -19.87 -6.36
CA ASN A 188 -7.68 -21.01 -7.27
C ASN A 188 -7.12 -22.25 -6.56
N VAL A 189 -5.99 -22.12 -5.87
CA VAL A 189 -5.35 -23.23 -5.15
C VAL A 189 -6.16 -23.64 -3.91
N ILE A 190 -6.63 -22.67 -3.12
CA ILE A 190 -7.26 -22.96 -1.82
C ILE A 190 -8.75 -23.31 -1.96
N TYR A 191 -9.48 -22.56 -2.80
CA TYR A 191 -10.93 -22.68 -2.95
C TYR A 191 -11.36 -23.23 -4.31
N LYS A 192 -10.43 -23.74 -5.14
CA LYS A 192 -10.71 -24.34 -6.45
C LYS A 192 -11.56 -23.44 -7.35
N THR A 193 -11.33 -22.12 -7.28
CA THR A 193 -12.05 -21.14 -8.10
C THR A 193 -11.60 -21.23 -9.54
N THR A 194 -12.54 -21.24 -10.48
CA THR A 194 -12.27 -21.23 -11.94
C THR A 194 -12.16 -19.82 -12.50
N VAL A 195 -12.79 -18.84 -11.85
CA VAL A 195 -12.84 -17.46 -12.35
C VAL A 195 -11.56 -16.69 -11.98
N PRO A 196 -10.93 -15.97 -12.94
CA PRO A 196 -9.75 -15.15 -12.68
C PRO A 196 -10.06 -13.93 -11.82
N TYR A 197 -9.08 -13.51 -11.03
CA TYR A 197 -9.24 -12.45 -10.04
C TYR A 197 -7.90 -11.76 -9.75
N ASP A 198 -7.88 -10.42 -9.83
CA ASP A 198 -6.71 -9.60 -9.56
C ASP A 198 -6.75 -8.98 -8.15
N PRO A 199 -5.86 -9.38 -7.21
CA PRO A 199 -5.79 -8.74 -5.90
C PRO A 199 -5.26 -7.29 -5.99
N GLU A 200 -4.58 -6.95 -7.08
CA GLU A 200 -4.03 -5.63 -7.39
C GLU A 200 -4.96 -4.76 -8.26
N GLY A 201 -6.20 -5.20 -8.48
CA GLY A 201 -7.22 -4.55 -9.31
C GLY A 201 -7.64 -3.13 -8.94
N ILE A 202 -8.55 -2.58 -9.73
CA ILE A 202 -8.95 -1.16 -9.74
C ILE A 202 -9.63 -0.78 -8.43
N LEU A 203 -10.59 -1.59 -7.99
CA LEU A 203 -11.38 -1.28 -6.81
C LEU A 203 -10.52 -1.26 -5.53
N GLY A 204 -9.55 -2.18 -5.41
CA GLY A 204 -8.58 -2.19 -4.30
C GLY A 204 -7.59 -1.01 -4.35
N THR A 205 -7.42 -0.37 -5.50
CA THR A 205 -6.59 0.84 -5.63
C THR A 205 -7.25 2.05 -4.95
N LEU A 206 -8.58 2.12 -4.88
CA LEU A 206 -9.27 3.16 -4.11
C LEU A 206 -8.90 3.09 -2.61
N ASN A 207 -8.92 1.89 -2.05
CA ASN A 207 -8.55 1.68 -0.65
C ASN A 207 -7.03 1.85 -0.42
N SER A 208 -6.22 1.65 -1.46
CA SER A 208 -4.79 2.01 -1.45
C SER A 208 -4.57 3.53 -1.36
N ILE A 209 -5.41 4.33 -2.02
CA ILE A 209 -5.41 5.80 -1.90
C ILE A 209 -5.74 6.22 -0.47
N VAL A 210 -6.69 5.55 0.20
CA VAL A 210 -7.06 5.83 1.58
C VAL A 210 -5.89 5.59 2.54
N ILE A 211 -5.20 4.44 2.44
CA ILE A 211 -4.04 4.18 3.32
C ILE A 211 -2.87 5.12 3.04
N ALA A 212 -2.59 5.45 1.78
CA ALA A 212 -1.59 6.45 1.44
C ALA A 212 -1.96 7.84 1.99
N PHE A 213 -3.24 8.21 1.94
CA PHE A 213 -3.70 9.48 2.50
C PHE A 213 -3.56 9.53 4.03
N LEU A 214 -3.81 8.42 4.72
CA LEU A 214 -3.58 8.31 6.16
C LEU A 214 -2.08 8.46 6.51
N GLY A 215 -1.20 7.90 5.68
CA GLY A 215 0.23 8.18 5.76
C GLY A 215 0.58 9.64 5.50
N LEU A 216 -0.06 10.26 4.52
CA LEU A 216 0.07 11.69 4.25
C LEU A 216 -0.35 12.54 5.46
N GLN A 217 -1.39 12.13 6.20
CA GLN A 217 -1.75 12.76 7.48
C GLN A 217 -0.64 12.61 8.52
N ALA A 218 0.05 11.46 8.59
CA ALA A 218 1.22 11.31 9.45
C ALA A 218 2.34 12.31 9.08
N GLY A 219 2.56 12.52 7.78
CA GLY A 219 3.51 13.52 7.27
C GLY A 219 3.14 14.95 7.69
N LYS A 220 1.85 15.29 7.64
CA LYS A 220 1.34 16.59 8.10
C LYS A 220 1.57 16.80 9.58
N VAL A 221 1.28 15.79 10.41
CA VAL A 221 1.53 15.84 11.85
C VAL A 221 3.01 16.13 12.14
N LEU A 222 3.93 15.46 11.43
CA LEU A 222 5.38 15.67 11.59
C LEU A 222 5.82 17.11 11.26
N LEU A 223 5.29 17.70 10.19
CA LEU A 223 5.66 19.09 9.83
C LEU A 223 4.94 20.15 10.67
N PHE A 224 3.66 19.94 10.96
CA PHE A 224 2.84 20.90 11.69
C PHE A 224 3.31 21.05 13.14
N TYR A 225 3.64 19.94 13.79
CA TYR A 225 4.10 19.90 15.17
C TYR A 225 5.63 19.72 15.26
N LYS A 226 6.36 20.24 14.27
CA LYS A 226 7.83 20.15 14.21
C LYS A 226 8.44 20.63 15.54
N ASN A 227 9.41 19.87 16.05
CA ASN A 227 10.07 20.07 17.35
C ASN A 227 9.18 19.87 18.59
N GLN A 228 7.89 19.52 18.44
CA GLN A 228 6.97 19.27 19.53
C GLN A 228 6.71 17.75 19.68
N HIS A 229 7.75 17.03 20.08
CA HIS A 229 7.75 15.55 20.15
C HIS A 229 6.53 14.97 20.89
N LYS A 230 6.15 15.57 22.02
CA LYS A 230 4.97 15.13 22.80
C LYS A 230 3.68 15.20 21.99
N GLN A 231 3.49 16.25 21.19
CA GLN A 231 2.28 16.42 20.38
C GLN A 231 2.25 15.42 19.22
N ILE A 232 3.39 15.20 18.56
CA ILE A 232 3.52 14.18 17.50
C ILE A 232 3.16 12.79 18.05
N MET A 233 3.72 12.40 19.20
CA MET A 233 3.45 11.10 19.82
C MET A 233 1.97 10.93 20.19
N VAL A 234 1.37 11.94 20.85
CA VAL A 234 -0.06 11.90 21.19
C VAL A 234 -0.91 11.76 19.93
N ARG A 235 -0.56 12.45 18.84
CA ARG A 235 -1.29 12.36 17.57
C ARG A 235 -1.22 10.99 16.92
N PHE A 236 -0.02 10.40 16.83
CA PHE A 236 0.12 9.05 16.30
C PHE A 236 -0.62 8.03 17.16
N PHE A 237 -0.59 8.18 18.48
CA PHE A 237 -1.38 7.35 19.38
C PHE A 237 -2.89 7.52 19.14
N THR A 238 -3.39 8.75 19.08
CA THR A 238 -4.81 9.03 18.80
C THR A 238 -5.24 8.45 17.46
N TRP A 239 -4.47 8.64 16.39
CA TRP A 239 -4.78 8.04 15.08
C TRP A 239 -4.76 6.52 15.13
N SER A 240 -3.79 5.93 15.83
CA SER A 240 -3.75 4.48 16.03
C SER A 240 -5.02 3.96 16.71
N VAL A 241 -5.43 4.60 17.81
CA VAL A 241 -6.67 4.23 18.55
C VAL A 241 -7.92 4.44 17.69
N VAL A 242 -8.07 5.58 17.00
CA VAL A 242 -9.23 5.86 16.15
C VAL A 242 -9.38 4.80 15.05
N MET A 243 -8.29 4.46 14.36
CA MET A 243 -8.32 3.45 13.31
C MET A 243 -8.55 2.04 13.87
N GLY A 244 -8.01 1.75 15.06
CA GLY A 244 -8.28 0.51 15.78
C GLY A 244 -9.75 0.36 16.17
N VAL A 245 -10.39 1.44 16.66
CA VAL A 245 -11.82 1.44 17.01
C VAL A 245 -12.70 1.25 15.77
N ILE A 246 -12.41 1.96 14.67
CA ILE A 246 -13.14 1.79 13.41
C ILE A 246 -13.02 0.34 12.90
N SER A 247 -11.80 -0.22 12.91
CA SER A 247 -11.58 -1.62 12.55
C SER A 247 -12.35 -2.58 13.46
N ALA A 248 -12.29 -2.38 14.78
CA ALA A 248 -12.99 -3.20 15.76
C ALA A 248 -14.51 -3.19 15.54
N ILE A 249 -15.10 -2.03 15.21
CA ILE A 249 -16.53 -1.90 14.90
C ILE A 249 -16.87 -2.67 13.62
N LEU A 250 -16.09 -2.48 12.54
CA LEU A 250 -16.34 -3.15 11.26
C LEU A 250 -16.23 -4.67 11.34
N THR A 251 -15.29 -5.15 12.15
CA THR A 251 -15.00 -6.58 12.35
C THR A 251 -15.75 -7.19 13.52
N LYS A 252 -16.51 -6.41 14.31
CA LYS A 252 -17.08 -6.86 15.59
C LYS A 252 -16.05 -7.59 16.49
N CYS A 253 -14.78 -7.16 16.43
CA CYS A 253 -13.64 -7.83 17.06
C CYS A 253 -13.44 -9.32 16.69
N SER A 254 -14.06 -9.79 15.60
CA SER A 254 -13.90 -11.14 15.08
C SER A 254 -13.06 -11.12 13.81
N THR A 255 -12.29 -12.19 13.58
CA THR A 255 -11.44 -12.31 12.40
C THR A 255 -12.23 -12.69 11.15
N ASN A 256 -13.31 -13.45 11.31
CA ASN A 256 -14.07 -14.04 10.21
C ASN A 256 -15.51 -13.53 10.11
N GLU A 257 -16.01 -12.88 11.16
CA GLU A 257 -17.37 -12.38 11.26
C GLU A 257 -17.33 -10.87 11.44
N GLY A 258 -18.36 -10.15 11.00
CA GLY A 258 -18.37 -8.69 11.03
C GLY A 258 -19.21 -8.11 9.90
N PHE A 259 -19.37 -6.79 9.89
CA PHE A 259 -19.98 -6.10 8.75
C PHE A 259 -19.08 -6.18 7.52
N ILE A 260 -17.77 -5.98 7.73
CA ILE A 260 -16.75 -6.08 6.69
C ILE A 260 -15.55 -6.82 7.29
N PRO A 261 -15.41 -8.15 7.06
CA PRO A 261 -14.28 -8.90 7.59
C PRO A 261 -12.97 -8.45 6.95
N VAL A 262 -11.85 -8.70 7.62
CA VAL A 262 -10.53 -8.30 7.12
C VAL A 262 -10.16 -9.15 5.91
N ASN A 263 -10.27 -8.55 4.72
CA ASN A 263 -9.93 -9.18 3.45
C ASN A 263 -8.77 -8.45 2.78
N LYS A 264 -7.62 -9.12 2.73
CA LYS A 264 -6.38 -8.62 2.11
C LYS A 264 -6.42 -8.60 0.59
N ASN A 265 -7.13 -9.54 -0.03
CA ASN A 265 -7.22 -9.64 -1.49
C ASN A 265 -8.09 -8.50 -2.04
N LEU A 266 -9.22 -8.22 -1.37
CA LEU A 266 -10.12 -7.11 -1.73
C LEU A 266 -9.65 -5.74 -1.22
N TRP A 267 -8.57 -5.69 -0.44
CA TRP A 267 -8.13 -4.46 0.23
C TRP A 267 -9.25 -3.78 1.03
N SER A 268 -10.10 -4.57 1.69
CA SER A 268 -11.28 -4.07 2.42
C SER A 268 -10.98 -2.90 3.37
N ILE A 269 -11.97 -2.04 3.63
CA ILE A 269 -11.80 -0.90 4.55
C ILE A 269 -11.40 -1.34 5.97
N SER A 270 -11.88 -2.50 6.44
CA SER A 270 -11.44 -3.08 7.72
C SER A 270 -9.98 -3.51 7.70
N TYR A 271 -9.48 -4.03 6.58
CA TYR A 271 -8.05 -4.28 6.37
C TYR A 271 -7.25 -2.97 6.41
N VAL A 272 -7.64 -1.95 5.63
CA VAL A 272 -6.95 -0.65 5.59
C VAL A 272 -6.88 0.01 6.97
N THR A 273 -7.99 0.03 7.70
CA THR A 273 -8.06 0.63 9.05
C THR A 273 -7.22 -0.14 10.07
N THR A 274 -7.26 -1.48 10.04
CA THR A 274 -6.40 -2.33 10.88
C THR A 274 -4.92 -2.05 10.62
N LEU A 275 -4.52 -1.99 9.35
CA LEU A 275 -3.11 -1.78 9.00
C LEU A 275 -2.63 -0.37 9.28
N SER A 276 -3.51 0.62 9.12
CA SER A 276 -3.24 2.01 9.51
C SER A 276 -3.06 2.13 11.02
N CYS A 277 -3.87 1.43 11.82
CA CYS A 277 -3.71 1.37 13.27
C CYS A 277 -2.30 0.89 13.66
N PHE A 278 -1.85 -0.23 13.08
CA PHE A 278 -0.51 -0.75 13.32
C PHE A 278 0.59 0.14 12.76
N ALA A 279 0.38 0.75 11.59
CA ALA A 279 1.34 1.67 10.98
C ALA A 279 1.59 2.90 11.86
N PHE A 280 0.54 3.55 12.36
CA PHE A 280 0.67 4.69 13.28
C PHE A 280 1.36 4.30 14.58
N PHE A 281 1.02 3.14 15.16
CA PHE A 281 1.64 2.65 16.38
C PHE A 281 3.13 2.35 16.18
N LEU A 282 3.48 1.65 15.10
CA LEU A 282 4.87 1.36 14.75
C LEU A 282 5.65 2.65 14.46
N LEU A 283 5.07 3.59 13.71
CA LEU A 283 5.68 4.89 13.44
C LEU A 283 5.93 5.67 14.73
N MET A 284 5.01 5.61 15.71
CA MET A 284 5.20 6.22 17.04
C MET A 284 6.39 5.61 17.78
N ILE A 285 6.52 4.28 17.78
CA ILE A 285 7.64 3.58 18.43
C ILE A 285 8.97 3.97 17.76
N ILE A 286 9.02 3.90 16.42
CA ILE A 286 10.24 4.23 15.65
C ILE A 286 10.61 5.70 15.89
N TYR A 287 9.65 6.62 15.82
CA TYR A 287 9.88 8.04 16.09
C TYR A 287 10.41 8.28 17.51
N PHE A 288 9.88 7.59 18.51
CA PHE A 288 10.39 7.69 19.88
C PHE A 288 11.84 7.18 19.99
N LEU A 289 12.16 6.04 19.39
CA LEU A 289 13.50 5.45 19.46
C LEU A 289 14.55 6.27 18.70
N VAL A 290 14.17 6.79 17.52
CA VAL A 290 15.06 7.50 16.59
C VAL A 290 15.12 8.99 16.93
N ASP A 291 13.99 9.69 16.93
CA ASP A 291 13.96 11.15 17.06
C ASP A 291 14.00 11.64 18.51
N VAL A 292 13.35 10.93 19.45
CA VAL A 292 13.27 11.37 20.86
C VAL A 292 14.44 10.86 21.69
N LYS A 293 14.69 9.54 21.67
CA LYS A 293 15.75 8.90 22.46
C LYS A 293 17.10 8.85 21.76
N GLN A 294 17.13 8.97 20.42
CA GLN A 294 18.36 8.90 19.63
C GLN A 294 19.17 7.61 19.87
N TYR A 295 18.50 6.52 20.28
CA TYR A 295 19.15 5.23 20.55
C TYR A 295 19.56 4.51 19.26
N TRP A 296 18.93 4.88 18.15
CA TRP A 296 19.12 4.21 16.89
C TRP A 296 19.08 5.20 15.73
N LYS A 297 20.04 5.09 14.82
CA LYS A 297 20.18 5.96 13.63
C LYS A 297 19.44 5.43 12.40
N GLY A 298 18.69 4.34 12.51
CA GLY A 298 17.92 3.72 11.41
C GLY A 298 18.68 2.68 10.57
N GLY A 299 19.94 2.38 10.88
CA GLY A 299 20.71 1.32 10.20
C GLY A 299 20.38 -0.09 10.74
N PRO A 300 20.27 -1.12 9.90
CA PRO A 300 20.62 -1.15 8.48
C PRO A 300 19.47 -0.76 7.53
N PHE A 301 18.24 -0.56 8.00
CA PHE A 301 17.08 -0.41 7.11
C PHE A 301 17.09 0.87 6.27
N PHE A 302 17.80 1.91 6.69
CA PHE A 302 17.91 3.11 5.88
C PHE A 302 18.63 2.86 4.54
N TYR A 303 19.57 1.89 4.46
CA TYR A 303 20.29 1.59 3.23
C TYR A 303 19.37 1.08 2.11
N PRO A 304 18.59 -0.02 2.29
CA PRO A 304 17.62 -0.45 1.29
C PRO A 304 16.50 0.57 1.13
N GLY A 305 16.13 1.32 2.17
CA GLY A 305 15.12 2.38 2.07
C GLY A 305 15.47 3.49 1.07
N MET A 306 16.75 3.85 0.93
CA MET A 306 17.20 4.86 -0.05
C MET A 306 17.19 4.36 -1.51
N ASN A 307 17.13 3.04 -1.72
CA ASN A 307 17.15 2.37 -3.02
C ASN A 307 16.02 1.34 -3.15
N SER A 308 14.85 1.62 -2.56
CA SER A 308 13.77 0.64 -2.38
C SER A 308 13.25 0.07 -3.69
N ILE A 309 13.07 0.90 -4.72
CA ILE A 309 12.62 0.45 -6.06
C ILE A 309 13.67 -0.45 -6.71
N LEU A 310 14.96 -0.12 -6.59
CA LEU A 310 16.05 -0.94 -7.13
C LEU A 310 16.06 -2.33 -6.47
N VAL A 311 15.96 -2.36 -5.14
CA VAL A 311 15.95 -3.62 -4.38
C VAL A 311 14.71 -4.46 -4.73
N TYR A 312 13.54 -3.83 -4.86
CA TYR A 312 12.31 -4.51 -5.25
C TYR A 312 12.39 -5.09 -6.67
N VAL A 313 12.67 -4.25 -7.68
CA VAL A 313 12.76 -4.67 -9.08
C VAL A 313 13.89 -5.68 -9.27
N GLY A 314 15.03 -5.45 -8.62
CA GLY A 314 16.13 -6.38 -8.64
C GLY A 314 15.74 -7.74 -8.03
N HIS A 315 14.99 -7.75 -6.93
CA HIS A 315 14.55 -9.01 -6.35
C HIS A 315 13.61 -9.77 -7.27
N GLU A 316 12.60 -9.13 -7.85
CA GLU A 316 11.66 -9.77 -8.79
C GLU A 316 12.43 -10.37 -9.99
N VAL A 317 13.30 -9.60 -10.63
CA VAL A 317 14.09 -10.08 -11.78
C VAL A 317 15.01 -11.24 -11.43
N PHE A 318 15.61 -11.23 -10.24
CA PHE A 318 16.61 -12.23 -9.82
C PHE A 318 16.05 -13.32 -8.90
N GLU A 319 14.74 -13.33 -8.60
CA GLU A 319 14.17 -14.23 -7.57
C GLU A 319 14.39 -15.71 -7.90
N ASN A 320 14.50 -16.05 -9.19
CA ASN A 320 14.66 -17.41 -9.68
C ASN A 320 16.11 -17.81 -9.96
N TYR A 321 17.07 -16.93 -9.64
CA TYR A 321 18.49 -17.14 -9.91
C TYR A 321 19.28 -17.38 -8.62
N PHE A 322 20.35 -18.17 -8.71
CA PHE A 322 21.35 -18.26 -7.65
C PHE A 322 22.04 -16.89 -7.49
N PRO A 323 22.29 -16.38 -6.27
CA PRO A 323 22.13 -17.03 -4.96
C PRO A 323 20.78 -16.78 -4.26
N PHE A 324 19.80 -16.15 -4.90
CA PHE A 324 18.50 -15.82 -4.30
C PHE A 324 17.57 -17.03 -4.22
N LYS A 325 17.70 -17.96 -5.16
CA LYS A 325 17.01 -19.25 -5.16
C LYS A 325 17.89 -20.36 -5.67
N TRP A 326 17.78 -21.50 -5.01
CA TRP A 326 18.42 -22.75 -5.40
C TRP A 326 17.47 -23.91 -5.14
N GLU A 327 17.75 -25.04 -5.78
CA GLU A 327 16.95 -26.24 -5.59
C GLU A 327 17.18 -26.81 -4.18
N MET A 328 16.08 -26.95 -3.43
CA MET A 328 16.07 -27.46 -2.06
C MET A 328 15.97 -28.98 -2.08
N GLN A 329 16.77 -29.66 -1.24
CA GLN A 329 16.68 -31.12 -1.08
C GLN A 329 15.33 -31.55 -0.50
N ASP A 330 14.76 -30.73 0.39
CA ASP A 330 13.42 -30.94 0.93
C ASP A 330 12.62 -29.64 0.87
N SER A 331 11.67 -29.59 -0.07
CA SER A 331 10.81 -28.42 -0.29
C SER A 331 9.83 -28.13 0.85
N GLN A 332 9.64 -29.06 1.79
CA GLN A 332 8.81 -28.85 2.99
C GLN A 332 9.62 -28.36 4.20
N SER A 333 10.95 -28.41 4.12
CA SER A 333 11.84 -28.03 5.21
C SER A 333 11.83 -26.51 5.43
N HIS A 334 11.25 -26.08 6.55
CA HIS A 334 11.21 -24.67 6.93
C HIS A 334 12.60 -24.07 7.15
N ALA A 335 13.58 -24.89 7.56
CA ALA A 335 14.95 -24.45 7.77
C ALA A 335 15.62 -24.07 6.44
N GLN A 336 15.37 -24.84 5.36
CA GLN A 336 15.92 -24.55 4.04
C GLN A 336 15.31 -23.27 3.45
N HIS A 337 13.98 -23.12 3.53
CA HIS A 337 13.30 -21.87 3.16
C HIS A 337 13.80 -20.66 3.96
N LEU A 338 13.96 -20.80 5.27
CA LEU A 338 14.47 -19.72 6.11
C LEU A 338 15.91 -19.34 5.72
N THR A 339 16.77 -20.33 5.48
CA THR A 339 18.17 -20.10 5.09
C THR A 339 18.26 -19.35 3.76
N GLN A 340 17.46 -19.78 2.78
CA GLN A 340 17.39 -19.12 1.48
C GLN A 340 16.90 -17.68 1.57
N ASN A 341 15.79 -17.45 2.27
CA ASN A 341 15.25 -16.10 2.42
C ASN A 341 16.19 -15.18 3.22
N LEU A 342 16.85 -15.69 4.26
CA LEU A 342 17.85 -14.92 5.02
C LEU A 342 19.06 -14.57 4.18
N LEU A 343 19.57 -15.50 3.37
CA LEU A 343 20.71 -15.26 2.49
C LEU A 343 20.36 -14.24 1.41
N ALA A 344 19.22 -14.42 0.72
CA ALA A 344 18.70 -13.48 -0.27
C ALA A 344 18.55 -12.07 0.32
N THR A 345 17.92 -11.94 1.49
CA THR A 345 17.72 -10.67 2.18
C THR A 345 19.06 -10.04 2.58
N SER A 346 19.99 -10.83 3.11
CA SER A 346 21.32 -10.34 3.53
C SER A 346 22.12 -9.80 2.34
N ILE A 347 22.03 -10.48 1.19
CA ILE A 347 22.66 -10.04 -0.06
C ILE A 347 22.06 -8.71 -0.53
N TRP A 348 20.73 -8.58 -0.53
CA TRP A 348 20.10 -7.30 -0.90
C TRP A 348 20.46 -6.15 0.03
N VAL A 349 20.56 -6.40 1.34
CA VAL A 349 21.03 -5.41 2.32
C VAL A 349 22.49 -5.02 2.06
N LEU A 350 23.35 -5.99 1.74
CA LEU A 350 24.75 -5.75 1.38
C LEU A 350 24.88 -4.93 0.09
N ILE A 351 24.11 -5.29 -0.95
CA ILE A 351 24.06 -4.54 -2.22
C ILE A 351 23.61 -3.11 -1.95
N ALA A 352 22.54 -2.91 -1.19
CA ALA A 352 22.05 -1.58 -0.83
C ALA A 352 23.08 -0.77 -0.04
N TYR A 353 23.82 -1.42 0.86
CA TYR A 353 24.92 -0.79 1.60
C TYR A 353 26.09 -0.37 0.68
N ILE A 354 26.47 -1.22 -0.28
CA ILE A 354 27.51 -0.90 -1.27
C ILE A 354 27.07 0.29 -2.14
N LEU A 355 25.83 0.28 -2.62
CA LEU A 355 25.26 1.39 -3.40
C LEU A 355 25.26 2.69 -2.59
N TYR A 356 24.87 2.62 -1.32
CA TYR A 356 24.92 3.75 -0.40
C TYR A 356 26.35 4.29 -0.23
N LYS A 357 27.35 3.43 -0.01
CA LYS A 357 28.76 3.84 0.08
C LYS A 357 29.27 4.50 -1.20
N LYS A 358 28.81 4.04 -2.36
CA LYS A 358 29.14 4.62 -3.67
C LYS A 358 28.28 5.84 -4.02
N ARG A 359 27.35 6.25 -3.16
CA ARG A 359 26.37 7.34 -3.38
C ARG A 359 25.53 7.17 -4.66
N ILE A 360 25.27 5.92 -5.04
CA ILE A 360 24.41 5.59 -6.17
C ILE A 360 22.98 5.45 -5.63
N PHE A 361 22.10 6.35 -6.08
CA PHE A 361 20.70 6.38 -5.68
C PHE A 361 19.81 6.35 -6.92
N TRP A 362 19.12 5.23 -7.16
CA TRP A 362 18.18 5.16 -8.26
C TRP A 362 16.89 5.89 -7.87
N LYS A 363 16.74 7.10 -8.40
CA LYS A 363 15.55 7.94 -8.20
C LYS A 363 14.78 7.97 -9.51
N ILE A 364 13.52 7.59 -9.44
CA ILE A 364 12.53 7.76 -10.51
C ILE A 364 11.78 9.07 -10.29
#